data_AF-A0A8J6XPU7-F1
#
_entry.id   AF-A0A8J6XPU7-F1
#
_cell.length_a   1.000
_cell.length_b   1.000
_cell.length_c   1.000
_cell.angle_alpha   90.00
_cell.angle_beta   90.00
_cell.angle_gamma   90.00
#
_symmetry.space_group_name_H-M   'P 1'
#
loop_
_entity.id
_entity.type
_entity.pdbx_description
1 polymer ?
#
loop_
_entity_poly.entity_id
_entity_poly.type
_entity_poly.pdbx_seq_one_letter_code
_entity_poly.pdbx_strand_id
1 'polypeptide(L)'
;MSDGRSRRGSLHHAPLVIDTASFARFAAEWKREIELTTSSRFRSKHNIAPEHMYPHHLLHESQAVSVPTLQVYRDSSYLGLDNLWPLTCIGLRHLRLRRPKFVCLNDNFGERPHPVSVRLTERFLEASYPEPSRF
;
A
#
# COMPACT_ATOMS: atom_id res chain seq x y z
N MET A 1 16.41 0.84 -23.89
CA MET A 1 15.88 0.78 -22.52
C MET A 1 16.67 1.73 -21.64
N SER A 2 16.22 2.98 -21.50
CA SER A 2 16.89 4.03 -20.72
C SER A 2 16.06 4.43 -19.51
N ASP A 3 15.71 3.49 -18.63
CA ASP A 3 14.74 3.72 -17.54
C ASP A 3 15.36 3.81 -16.15
N GLY A 4 16.58 4.33 -16.06
CA GLY A 4 17.32 4.41 -14.80
C GLY A 4 17.17 5.71 -14.00
N ARG A 5 16.63 6.80 -14.58
CA ARG A 5 16.82 8.17 -14.02
C ARG A 5 15.57 9.04 -13.86
N SER A 6 14.38 8.61 -14.30
CA SER A 6 13.17 9.39 -14.05
C SER A 6 12.71 9.20 -12.59
N ARG A 7 12.30 10.30 -11.92
CA ARG A 7 11.63 10.22 -10.62
C ARG A 7 10.31 9.47 -10.82
N ARG A 8 10.32 8.17 -10.55
CA ARG A 8 9.11 7.34 -10.56
C ARG A 8 8.29 7.69 -9.33
N GLY A 9 7.16 8.36 -9.55
CA GLY A 9 6.14 8.49 -8.51
C GLY A 9 5.63 7.10 -8.15
N SER A 10 5.63 6.78 -6.86
CA SER A 10 5.23 5.49 -6.33
C SER A 10 3.97 5.63 -5.49
N LEU A 11 3.07 4.66 -5.64
CA LEU A 11 1.88 4.53 -4.81
C LEU A 11 2.31 3.79 -3.54
N HIS A 12 2.44 4.52 -2.44
CA HIS A 12 2.75 3.96 -1.13
C HIS A 12 1.49 3.96 -0.25
N HIS A 13 1.34 2.93 0.59
CA HIS A 13 0.28 2.83 1.61
C HIS A 13 -1.15 2.85 1.04
N ALA A 14 -1.33 2.32 -0.16
CA ALA A 14 -2.63 1.97 -0.72
C ALA A 14 -2.56 0.54 -1.29
N PRO A 15 -3.70 -0.16 -1.38
CA PRO A 15 -3.77 -1.47 -2.01
C PRO A 15 -3.26 -1.41 -3.45
N LEU A 16 -2.46 -2.40 -3.85
CA LEU A 16 -2.16 -2.61 -5.26
C LEU A 16 -3.36 -3.30 -5.90
N VAL A 17 -4.12 -2.55 -6.69
CA VAL A 17 -5.22 -3.11 -7.48
C VAL A 17 -4.65 -3.77 -8.72
N ILE A 18 -4.91 -5.07 -8.87
CA ILE A 18 -4.43 -5.88 -9.98
C ILE A 18 -5.62 -6.28 -10.85
N ASP A 19 -5.59 -5.86 -12.11
CA ASP A 19 -6.45 -6.45 -13.14
C ASP A 19 -5.75 -7.72 -13.67
N THR A 20 -6.43 -8.85 -13.60
CA THR A 20 -5.79 -10.15 -13.86
C THR A 20 -5.30 -10.27 -15.30
N ALA A 21 -6.09 -9.77 -16.26
CA ALA A 21 -5.72 -9.83 -17.68
C ALA A 21 -4.51 -8.94 -17.97
N SER A 22 -4.47 -7.74 -17.41
CA SER A 22 -3.37 -6.80 -17.57
C SER A 22 -2.10 -7.28 -16.88
N PHE A 23 -2.23 -7.89 -15.69
CA PHE A 23 -1.10 -8.48 -15.01
C PHE A 23 -0.54 -9.70 -15.75
N ALA A 24 -1.39 -10.52 -16.37
CA ALA A 24 -0.94 -11.63 -17.20
C ALA A 24 -0.13 -11.14 -18.42
N ARG A 25 -0.54 -10.04 -19.06
CA ARG A 25 0.23 -9.40 -20.15
C ARG A 25 1.58 -8.87 -19.66
N PHE A 26 1.56 -8.13 -18.55
CA PHE A 26 2.77 -7.67 -17.88
C PHE A 26 3.72 -8.84 -17.55
N ALA A 27 3.19 -9.92 -16.98
CA ALA A 27 3.99 -11.08 -16.60
C ALA A 27 4.55 -11.85 -17.81
N ALA A 28 3.82 -11.88 -18.93
CA ALA A 28 4.32 -12.47 -20.18
C ALA A 28 5.46 -11.64 -20.78
N GLU A 29 5.36 -10.31 -20.75
CA GLU A 29 6.41 -9.41 -21.23
C GLU A 29 7.68 -9.48 -20.36
N TRP A 30 7.52 -9.53 -19.04
CA TRP A 30 8.63 -9.53 -18.07
C TRP A 30 8.95 -10.93 -17.53
N LYS A 31 8.63 -11.97 -18.30
CA LYS A 31 8.70 -13.38 -17.86
C LYS A 31 10.08 -13.74 -17.31
N ARG A 32 11.14 -13.38 -18.03
CA ARG A 32 12.52 -13.70 -17.66
C ARG A 32 12.90 -13.04 -16.33
N GLU A 33 12.58 -11.77 -16.16
CA GLU A 33 12.90 -11.00 -14.97
C GLU A 33 12.11 -11.49 -13.75
N ILE A 34 10.85 -11.90 -13.97
CA ILE A 34 10.02 -12.54 -12.94
C ILE A 34 10.64 -13.87 -12.52
N GLU A 35 11.01 -14.75 -13.45
CA GLU A 35 11.66 -16.03 -13.17
C GLU A 35 12.99 -15.86 -12.43
N LEU A 36 13.81 -14.87 -12.82
CA LEU A 36 15.02 -14.50 -12.09
C LEU A 36 14.72 -14.00 -10.68
N THR A 37 13.65 -13.22 -10.51
CA THR A 37 13.24 -12.69 -9.21
C THR A 37 12.75 -13.79 -8.28
N THR A 38 11.90 -14.71 -8.77
CA THR A 38 11.33 -15.80 -7.97
C THR A 38 12.34 -16.89 -7.63
N SER A 39 13.37 -17.09 -8.46
CA SER A 39 14.48 -18.01 -8.18
C SER A 39 15.57 -17.42 -7.28
N SER A 40 15.57 -16.11 -7.06
CA SER A 40 16.57 -15.44 -6.22
C SER A 40 16.22 -15.54 -4.73
N ARG A 41 17.14 -16.08 -3.92
CA ARG A 41 16.98 -16.10 -2.45
C ARG A 41 17.07 -14.70 -1.83
N PHE A 42 17.95 -13.86 -2.37
CA PHE A 42 18.16 -12.48 -1.92
C PHE A 42 17.96 -11.54 -3.10
N ARG A 43 17.42 -10.34 -2.83
CA ARG A 43 17.25 -9.31 -3.85
C ARG A 43 18.61 -9.02 -4.52
N SER A 44 18.65 -9.18 -5.84
CA SER A 44 19.80 -8.93 -6.69
C SER A 44 19.52 -7.79 -7.66
N LYS A 45 20.57 -7.28 -8.30
CA LYS A 45 20.50 -6.17 -9.28
C LYS A 45 19.51 -6.43 -10.43
N HIS A 46 19.22 -7.69 -10.74
CA HIS A 46 18.36 -8.10 -11.85
C HIS A 46 16.97 -8.52 -11.41
N ASN A 47 16.66 -8.41 -10.12
CA ASN A 47 15.31 -8.65 -9.65
C ASN A 47 14.43 -7.44 -9.93
N ILE A 48 13.16 -7.70 -10.19
CA ILE A 48 12.14 -6.68 -10.36
C ILE A 48 11.23 -6.62 -9.13
N ALA A 49 10.54 -5.50 -8.99
CA ALA A 49 9.50 -5.30 -8.00
C ALA A 49 8.18 -5.11 -8.77
N PRO A 50 7.40 -6.18 -9.03
CA PRO A 50 6.14 -6.10 -9.76
C PRO A 50 5.20 -5.02 -9.21
N GLU A 51 5.20 -4.82 -7.88
CA GLU A 51 4.41 -3.80 -7.19
C GLU A 51 4.73 -2.35 -7.62
N HIS A 52 5.95 -2.12 -8.11
CA HIS A 52 6.36 -0.82 -8.66
C HIS A 52 6.26 -0.78 -10.18
N MET A 53 6.56 -1.89 -10.85
CA MET A 53 6.61 -1.93 -12.30
C MET A 53 5.24 -2.01 -12.95
N TYR A 54 4.31 -2.78 -12.37
CA TYR A 54 2.98 -2.98 -12.93
C TYR A 54 2.19 -1.66 -13.11
N PRO A 55 2.14 -0.73 -12.14
CA PRO A 55 1.50 0.57 -12.36
C PRO A 55 2.13 1.38 -13.51
N HIS A 56 3.46 1.31 -13.67
CA HIS A 56 4.14 1.99 -14.78
C HIS A 56 3.89 1.31 -16.13
N HIS A 57 3.78 -0.02 -16.16
CA HIS A 57 3.35 -0.75 -17.35
C HIS A 57 1.93 -0.32 -17.75
N LEU A 58 0.99 -0.21 -16.80
CA LEU A 58 -0.36 0.30 -17.11
C LEU A 58 -0.35 1.73 -17.65
N LEU A 59 0.52 2.60 -17.12
CA LEU A 59 0.69 3.96 -17.65
C LEU A 59 1.25 3.95 -19.08
N HIS A 60 2.22 3.07 -19.36
CA HIS A 60 2.81 2.90 -20.69
C HIS A 60 1.76 2.41 -21.70
N GLU A 61 0.95 1.42 -21.31
CA GLU A 61 -0.13 0.84 -22.13
C GLU A 61 -1.38 1.74 -22.21
N SER A 62 -1.34 2.96 -21.67
CA SER A 62 -2.49 3.88 -21.61
C SER A 62 -3.73 3.29 -20.91
N GLN A 63 -3.53 2.36 -19.99
CA GLN A 63 -4.56 1.70 -19.17
C GLN A 63 -4.71 2.33 -17.78
N ALA A 64 -3.83 3.27 -17.42
CA ALA A 64 -3.90 4.04 -16.19
C ALA A 64 -3.62 5.51 -16.46
N VAL A 65 -3.95 6.35 -15.47
CA VAL A 65 -3.64 7.79 -15.49
C VAL A 65 -2.79 8.15 -14.28
N SER A 66 -1.85 9.07 -14.49
CA SER A 66 -1.11 9.66 -13.37
C SER A 66 -2.02 10.64 -12.62
N VAL A 67 -1.95 10.63 -11.29
CA VAL A 67 -2.72 11.53 -10.43
C VAL A 67 -1.77 12.44 -9.63
N PRO A 68 -2.18 13.68 -9.31
CA PRO A 68 -1.36 14.56 -8.49
C PRO A 68 -1.13 13.99 -7.08
N THR A 69 0.06 14.21 -6.52
CA THR A 69 0.43 13.76 -5.17
C THR A 69 -0.57 14.22 -4.09
N LEU A 70 -1.10 15.44 -4.21
CA LEU A 70 -2.11 15.95 -3.27
C LEU A 70 -3.38 15.09 -3.27
N GLN A 71 -3.80 14.60 -4.44
CA GLN A 71 -4.94 13.70 -4.55
C GLN A 71 -4.65 12.35 -3.90
N VAL A 72 -3.42 11.82 -4.04
CA VAL A 72 -3.00 10.60 -3.33
C VAL A 72 -3.09 10.79 -1.82
N TYR A 73 -2.56 11.88 -1.28
CA TYR A 73 -2.65 12.17 0.16
C TYR A 73 -4.07 12.40 0.65
N ARG A 74 -4.98 12.86 -0.21
CA ARG A 74 -6.40 12.99 0.13
C ARG A 74 -7.08 11.63 0.22
N ASP A 75 -6.81 10.77 -0.75
CA ASP A 75 -7.53 9.51 -0.95
C ASP A 75 -6.93 8.35 -0.13
N SER A 76 -5.67 8.45 0.31
CA SER A 76 -4.97 7.43 1.10
C SER A 76 -4.34 8.00 2.37
N SER A 77 -4.22 7.18 3.41
CA SER A 77 -3.53 7.56 4.65
C SER A 77 -2.86 6.37 5.31
N TYR A 78 -1.72 6.65 5.94
CA TYR A 78 -0.96 5.72 6.76
C TYR A 78 -0.95 6.20 8.21
N LEU A 79 -1.16 5.30 9.16
CA LEU A 79 -1.02 5.57 10.58
C LEU A 79 -0.30 4.41 11.26
N GLY A 80 0.84 4.70 11.90
CA GLY A 80 1.45 3.78 12.86
C GLY A 80 0.63 3.74 14.15
N LEU A 81 0.32 2.54 14.62
CA LEU A 81 -0.36 2.28 15.88
C LEU A 81 0.68 1.96 16.95
N ASP A 82 0.94 2.91 17.84
CA ASP A 82 1.98 2.78 18.86
C ASP A 82 1.39 2.62 20.28
N ASN A 83 2.26 2.28 21.22
CA ASN A 83 1.93 2.23 22.66
C ASN A 83 1.71 3.61 23.30
N LEU A 84 2.04 4.69 22.59
CA LEU A 84 1.72 6.06 22.98
C LEU A 84 0.26 6.39 22.63
N TRP A 85 -0.66 5.86 23.45
CA TRP A 85 -2.11 5.93 23.20
C TRP A 85 -2.66 7.34 22.88
N PRO A 86 -2.12 8.47 23.41
CA PRO A 86 -2.60 9.79 23.02
C PRO A 86 -2.36 10.09 21.54
N LEU A 87 -1.23 9.67 20.98
CA LEU A 87 -0.91 9.85 19.56
C LEU A 87 -1.81 8.98 18.69
N THR A 88 -2.02 7.72 19.08
CA THR A 88 -2.97 6.81 18.42
C THR A 88 -4.38 7.41 18.41
N CYS A 89 -4.84 7.97 19.53
CA CYS A 89 -6.14 8.64 19.63
C CYS A 89 -6.27 9.82 18.65
N ILE A 90 -5.27 10.71 18.62
CA ILE A 90 -5.24 11.87 17.71
C ILE A 90 -5.24 11.40 16.25
N GLY A 91 -4.40 10.42 15.91
CA GLY A 91 -4.31 9.85 14.56
C GLY A 91 -5.62 9.24 14.08
N LEU A 92 -6.24 8.38 14.89
CA LEU A 92 -7.53 7.75 14.57
C LEU A 92 -8.65 8.79 14.45
N ARG A 93 -8.67 9.82 15.31
CA ARG A 93 -9.62 10.94 15.18
C ARG A 93 -9.41 11.70 13.88
N HIS A 94 -8.17 11.97 13.50
CA HIS A 94 -7.84 12.65 12.25
C HIS A 94 -8.30 11.83 11.02
N LEU A 95 -8.06 10.51 11.03
CA LEU A 95 -8.56 9.60 9.98
C LEU A 95 -10.09 9.62 9.89
N ARG A 96 -10.78 9.57 11.03
CA ARG A 96 -12.25 9.61 11.08
C ARG A 96 -12.82 10.91 10.50
N LEU A 97 -12.15 12.05 10.74
CA LEU A 97 -12.56 13.34 10.18
C LEU A 97 -12.31 13.41 8.67
N ARG A 98 -11.18 12.88 8.20
CA ARG A 98 -10.79 12.97 6.79
C ARG A 98 -11.47 11.94 5.89
N ARG A 99 -11.85 10.78 6.44
CA ARG A 99 -12.47 9.66 5.71
C ARG A 99 -11.75 9.34 4.39
N PRO A 100 -10.42 9.09 4.41
CA PRO A 100 -9.71 8.68 3.19
C PRO A 100 -10.30 7.35 2.68
N LYS A 101 -10.19 7.12 1.37
CA LYS A 101 -10.71 5.90 0.74
C LYS A 101 -9.93 4.66 1.18
N PHE A 102 -8.62 4.82 1.37
CA PHE A 102 -7.73 3.75 1.81
C PHE A 102 -7.00 4.17 3.09
N VAL A 103 -7.02 3.28 4.08
CA VAL A 103 -6.31 3.46 5.34
C VAL A 103 -5.39 2.26 5.55
N CYS A 104 -4.11 2.52 5.74
CA CYS A 104 -3.14 1.55 6.22
C CYS A 104 -2.86 1.84 7.70
N LEU A 105 -3.29 0.94 8.58
CA LEU A 105 -2.91 0.97 9.99
C LEU A 105 -1.76 -0.01 10.19
N ASN A 106 -0.60 0.49 10.60
CA ASN A 106 0.57 -0.35 10.85
C ASN A 106 0.71 -0.63 12.34
N ASP A 107 0.70 -1.90 12.72
CA ASP A 107 0.93 -2.30 14.11
C ASP A 107 2.41 -2.08 14.48
N ASN A 108 2.67 -1.11 15.36
CA ASN A 108 3.98 -0.83 15.93
C ASN A 108 4.02 -1.16 17.44
N PHE A 109 3.09 -1.96 17.96
CA PHE A 109 2.97 -2.25 19.39
C PHE A 109 4.17 -3.02 19.97
N GLY A 110 4.90 -3.76 19.13
CA GLY A 110 5.92 -4.70 19.58
C GLY A 110 5.32 -5.85 20.38
N GLU A 111 6.08 -6.42 21.31
CA GLU A 111 5.65 -7.61 22.07
C GLU A 111 4.56 -7.34 23.11
N ARG A 112 4.38 -6.08 23.53
CA ARG A 112 3.49 -5.71 24.64
C ARG A 112 2.60 -4.52 24.27
N PRO A 113 1.48 -4.78 23.56
CA PRO A 113 0.55 -3.73 23.18
C PRO A 113 -0.09 -3.07 24.39
N HIS A 114 -0.13 -1.73 24.38
CA HIS A 114 -0.80 -0.96 25.41
C HIS A 114 -2.32 -1.15 25.29
N PRO A 115 -3.03 -1.63 26.34
CA PRO A 115 -4.44 -2.01 26.24
C PRO A 115 -5.36 -0.89 25.77
N VAL A 116 -5.02 0.37 26.06
CA VAL A 116 -5.81 1.53 25.60
C VAL A 116 -5.64 1.75 24.09
N SER A 117 -4.43 1.60 23.55
CA SER A 117 -4.22 1.77 22.10
C SER A 117 -4.97 0.70 21.32
N VAL A 118 -4.94 -0.56 21.79
CA VAL A 118 -5.70 -1.67 21.21
C VAL A 118 -7.19 -1.34 21.18
N ARG A 119 -7.76 -0.97 22.33
CA ARG A 119 -9.20 -0.65 22.44
C ARG A 119 -9.62 0.53 21.57
N LEU A 120 -8.75 1.54 21.40
CA LEU A 120 -9.01 2.66 20.50
C LEU A 120 -9.04 2.21 19.04
N THR A 121 -8.10 1.36 18.64
CA THR A 121 -8.03 0.77 17.29
C THR A 121 -9.25 -0.11 17.01
N GLU A 122 -9.59 -1.04 17.92
CA GLU A 122 -10.77 -1.91 17.79
C GLU A 122 -12.04 -1.10 17.57
N ARG A 123 -12.30 -0.11 18.44
CA ARG A 123 -13.46 0.79 18.31
C ARG A 123 -13.47 1.56 17.00
N PHE A 124 -12.29 1.98 16.52
CA PHE A 124 -12.19 2.64 15.22
C PHE A 124 -12.56 1.69 14.07
N LEU A 125 -12.06 0.45 14.12
CA LEU A 125 -12.32 -0.57 13.10
C LEU A 125 -13.79 -0.99 13.09
N GLU A 126 -14.38 -1.30 14.25
CA GLU A 126 -15.80 -1.65 14.40
C GLU A 126 -16.71 -0.53 13.88
N ALA A 127 -16.37 0.73 14.16
CA ALA A 127 -17.15 1.88 13.68
C ALA A 127 -16.97 2.16 12.18
N SER A 128 -15.82 1.79 11.61
CA SER A 128 -15.49 2.05 10.19
C SER A 128 -15.92 0.92 9.27
N TYR A 129 -15.93 -0.31 9.78
CA TYR A 129 -16.23 -1.56 9.08
C TYR A 129 -17.16 -2.41 9.96
N PRO A 130 -18.45 -2.04 10.04
CA PRO A 130 -19.41 -2.69 10.93
C PRO A 130 -19.75 -4.12 10.49
N GLU A 131 -19.54 -4.43 9.22
CA GLU A 131 -19.63 -5.79 8.69
C GLU A 131 -18.27 -6.48 8.86
N PRO A 132 -18.19 -7.57 9.65
CA PRO A 132 -16.95 -8.30 9.82
C PRO A 132 -16.41 -8.82 8.49
N SER A 133 -15.08 -8.82 8.37
CA SER A 133 -14.39 -9.57 7.33
C SER A 133 -14.79 -11.04 7.38
N ARG A 134 -14.93 -11.67 6.21
CA ARG A 134 -15.16 -13.11 6.05
C ARG A 134 -13.87 -13.93 6.19
N PHE A 135 -12.74 -13.23 6.13
CA PHE A 135 -11.39 -13.75 6.37
C PHE A 135 -11.06 -13.68 7.86
#